data_AF-A0A847A1Y9-F1
#
_entry.id   AF-A0A847A1Y9-F1
#
_cell.length_a   1.000
_cell.length_b   1.000
_cell.length_c   1.000
_cell.angle_alpha   90.00
_cell.angle_beta   90.00
_cell.angle_gamma   90.00
#
_symmetry.space_group_name_H-M   'P 1'
#
loop_
_entity.id
_entity.type
_entity.pdbx_description
1 polymer ?
#
loop_
_entity_poly.entity_id
_entity_poly.type
_entity_poly.pdbx_seq_one_letter_code
_entity_poly.pdbx_strand_id
1 'polypeptide(L)'
;MTLAAILDEIMGQAAAAPNAAGANADGVNATEINTAEINAAEITADDVYERFEAWVRSEQGLTLYPAQEEALLSLAFGDNVILATPTGTGKSLVALGAHFIALSEGRRTVYTA
;
A
#
# COMPACT_ATOMS: atom_id res chain seq x y z
N MET A 1 -5.29 10.74 -12.92
CA MET A 1 -5.18 11.24 -11.53
C MET A 1 -3.72 11.16 -11.12
N THR A 2 -3.15 12.20 -10.52
CA THR A 2 -1.71 12.22 -10.20
C THR A 2 -1.39 11.33 -8.99
N LEU A 3 -0.15 10.85 -8.88
CA LEU A 3 0.30 10.03 -7.74
C LEU A 3 0.15 10.77 -6.40
N ALA A 4 0.39 12.08 -6.39
CA ALA A 4 0.18 12.93 -5.21
C ALA A 4 -1.29 13.02 -4.80
N ALA A 5 -2.21 13.16 -5.75
CA ALA A 5 -3.65 13.17 -5.45
C ALA A 5 -4.12 11.84 -4.86
N ILE A 6 -3.54 10.72 -5.30
CA ILE A 6 -3.84 9.39 -4.75
C ILE A 6 -3.36 9.30 -3.30
N LEU A 7 -2.14 9.80 -3.01
CA LEU A 7 -1.63 9.86 -1.64
C LEU A 7 -2.51 10.74 -0.75
N ASP A 8 -2.91 11.93 -1.21
CA ASP A 8 -3.78 12.84 -0.45
C ASP A 8 -5.13 12.18 -0.11
N GLU A 9 -5.70 11.41 -1.06
CA GLU A 9 -6.93 10.67 -0.84
C GLU A 9 -6.74 9.55 0.21
N ILE A 10 -5.71 8.72 0.05
CA ILE A 10 -5.40 7.63 1.01
C ILE A 10 -5.14 8.21 2.41
N MET A 11 -4.34 9.26 2.51
CA MET A 11 -4.02 9.91 3.78
C MET A 11 -5.24 10.60 4.40
N GLY A 12 -6.15 11.13 3.58
CA GLY A 12 -7.44 11.65 4.03
C GLY A 12 -8.38 10.58 4.59
N GLN A 13 -8.28 9.33 4.10
CA GLN A 13 -9.04 8.18 4.57
C GLN A 13 -8.43 7.54 5.83
N ALA A 14 -7.10 7.54 5.95
CA ALA A 14 -6.37 6.98 7.09
C ALA A 14 -6.57 7.75 8.42
N ALA A 15 -7.00 9.02 8.38
CA ALA A 15 -7.28 9.83 9.57
C ALA A 15 -8.46 9.30 10.43
N ALA A 16 -9.16 8.24 10.01
CA ALA A 16 -10.34 7.68 10.66
C ALA A 16 -10.12 6.38 11.46
N ALA A 17 -8.92 5.79 11.50
CA ALA A 17 -8.64 4.57 12.26
C ALA A 17 -7.61 4.80 13.37
N PRO A 18 -7.93 4.52 14.66
CA PRO A 18 -6.95 4.59 15.72
C PRO A 18 -6.02 3.37 15.65
N ASN A 19 -4.73 3.64 15.82
CA ASN A 19 -3.64 2.68 15.92
C ASN A 19 -3.98 1.52 16.90
N ALA A 20 -4.37 0.36 16.38
CA ALA A 20 -4.69 -0.84 17.16
C ALA A 20 -3.40 -1.59 17.57
N ALA A 21 -2.57 -0.92 18.38
CA ALA A 21 -1.50 -1.57 19.10
C ALA A 21 -2.03 -2.19 20.40
N GLY A 22 -2.36 -3.48 20.37
CA GLY A 22 -2.39 -4.38 21.52
C GLY A 22 -3.68 -4.46 22.33
N ALA A 23 -4.38 -5.60 22.24
CA ALA A 23 -5.17 -6.15 23.34
C ALA A 23 -5.31 -7.67 23.20
N ASN A 24 -4.62 -8.41 24.08
CA ASN A 24 -5.00 -9.80 24.39
C ASN A 24 -6.28 -9.76 25.23
N ALA A 25 -7.32 -10.53 24.89
CA ALA A 25 -8.32 -10.96 25.84
C ALA A 25 -9.10 -12.18 25.30
N ASP A 26 -9.05 -13.25 26.08
CA ASP A 26 -9.95 -14.40 26.01
C ASP A 26 -11.42 -13.97 26.06
N GLY A 27 -12.30 -14.73 25.40
CA GLY A 27 -13.74 -14.71 25.67
C GLY A 27 -14.61 -14.69 24.43
N VAL A 28 -15.32 -15.80 24.23
CA VAL A 28 -16.33 -16.01 23.19
C VAL A 28 -17.56 -15.13 23.47
N ASN A 29 -18.03 -14.38 22.46
CA ASN A 29 -19.46 -14.13 22.28
C ASN A 29 -19.76 -13.83 20.81
N ALA A 30 -20.37 -14.81 20.13
CA ALA A 30 -21.08 -14.58 18.89
C ALA A 30 -22.40 -13.85 19.22
N THR A 31 -22.82 -12.92 18.35
CA THR A 31 -24.17 -12.30 18.28
C THR A 31 -24.34 -10.83 18.69
N GLU A 32 -23.34 -9.96 18.50
CA GLU A 32 -23.60 -8.51 18.28
C GLU A 32 -22.79 -8.02 17.07
N ILE A 33 -23.41 -8.01 15.88
CA ILE A 33 -22.85 -7.28 14.73
C ILE A 33 -23.26 -5.82 14.92
N ASN A 34 -22.43 -5.03 15.60
CA ASN A 34 -22.60 -3.59 15.66
C ASN A 34 -22.41 -3.00 14.26
N THR A 35 -23.51 -2.61 13.61
CA THR A 35 -23.50 -1.96 12.28
C THR A 35 -22.72 -0.64 12.28
N ALA A 36 -22.48 -0.03 13.45
CA ALA A 36 -21.61 1.13 13.63
C ALA A 36 -20.10 0.80 13.59
N GLU A 37 -19.72 -0.47 13.77
CA GLU A 37 -18.35 -0.98 13.62
C GLU A 37 -18.08 -1.53 12.21
N ILE A 38 -19.00 -1.33 11.26
CA ILE A 38 -18.67 -1.31 9.83
C ILE A 38 -17.91 0.01 9.60
N ASN A 39 -16.73 0.04 10.20
CA ASN A 39 -15.85 1.17 10.43
C ASN A 39 -15.36 1.70 9.07
N ALA A 40 -14.96 2.97 9.06
CA ALA A 40 -14.31 3.62 7.92
C ALA A 40 -13.42 2.63 7.16
N ALA A 41 -13.64 2.45 5.85
CA ALA A 41 -12.92 1.48 5.06
C ALA A 41 -11.42 1.65 5.29
N GLU A 42 -10.84 0.73 6.07
CA GLU A 42 -9.42 0.71 6.34
C GLU A 42 -8.74 0.47 5.00
N ILE A 43 -7.84 1.36 4.61
CA ILE A 43 -7.09 1.22 3.37
C ILE A 43 -6.17 0.01 3.53
N THR A 44 -6.42 -1.03 2.75
CA THR A 44 -5.65 -2.28 2.81
C THR A 44 -4.38 -2.19 1.97
N ALA A 45 -3.44 -3.11 2.19
CA ALA A 45 -2.25 -3.26 1.36
C ALA A 45 -2.61 -3.46 -0.13
N ASP A 46 -3.66 -4.23 -0.40
CA ASP A 46 -4.17 -4.46 -1.76
C ASP A 46 -4.71 -3.16 -2.37
N ASP A 47 -5.45 -2.35 -1.61
CA ASP A 47 -5.95 -1.05 -2.09
C ASP A 47 -4.81 -0.10 -2.48
N VAL A 48 -3.73 -0.07 -1.69
CA VAL A 48 -2.55 0.75 -1.98
C VAL A 48 -1.88 0.25 -3.26
N TYR A 49 -1.67 -1.05 -3.39
CA TYR A 49 -1.11 -1.67 -4.59
C TYR A 49 -1.95 -1.38 -5.84
N GLU A 50 -3.25 -1.62 -5.80
CA GLU A 50 -4.17 -1.44 -6.92
C GLU A 50 -4.21 0.02 -7.39
N ARG A 51 -4.22 0.99 -6.46
CA ARG A 51 -4.17 2.42 -6.80
C ARG A 51 -2.86 2.81 -7.47
N PHE A 52 -1.73 2.26 -7.00
CA PHE A 52 -0.43 2.48 -7.64
C PHE A 52 -0.41 1.87 -9.04
N GLU A 53 -0.85 0.63 -9.20
CA GLU A 53 -0.91 -0.06 -10.49
C GLU A 53 -1.82 0.69 -11.48
N ALA A 54 -2.98 1.16 -11.02
CA ALA A 54 -3.89 1.96 -11.83
C ALA A 54 -3.21 3.23 -12.34
N TRP A 55 -2.45 3.93 -11.49
CA TRP A 55 -1.67 5.10 -11.90
C TRP A 55 -0.58 4.77 -12.92
N VAL A 56 0.17 3.68 -12.72
CA VAL A 56 1.18 3.21 -13.68
C VAL A 56 0.54 2.94 -15.03
N ARG A 57 -0.63 2.30 -15.04
CA ARG A 57 -1.38 1.99 -16.26
C ARG A 57 -1.91 3.24 -16.95
N SER A 58 -2.59 4.12 -16.22
CA SER A 58 -3.33 5.25 -16.80
C SER A 58 -2.46 6.45 -17.13
N GLU A 59 -1.52 6.81 -16.25
CA GLU A 59 -0.73 8.04 -16.39
C GLU A 59 0.66 7.78 -16.98
N GLN A 60 1.28 6.64 -16.69
CA GLN A 60 2.59 6.30 -17.27
C GLN A 60 2.45 5.50 -18.59
N GLY A 61 1.28 4.93 -18.86
CA GLY A 61 1.07 4.07 -20.03
C GLY A 61 1.90 2.79 -19.98
N LEU A 62 2.24 2.32 -18.77
CA LEU A 62 3.06 1.13 -18.55
C LEU A 62 2.22 -0.01 -18.00
N THR A 63 2.67 -1.24 -18.21
CA THR A 63 2.16 -2.42 -17.51
C THR A 63 3.31 -3.01 -16.71
N LEU A 64 3.04 -3.39 -15.47
CA LEU A 64 4.06 -3.98 -14.61
C LEU A 64 4.50 -5.32 -15.19
N TYR A 65 5.80 -5.60 -15.12
CA TYR A 65 6.29 -6.96 -15.33
C TYR A 65 5.90 -7.83 -14.13
N PRO A 66 5.75 -9.15 -14.30
CA PRO A 66 5.40 -10.05 -13.20
C PRO A 66 6.31 -9.89 -11.97
N ALA A 67 7.62 -9.81 -12.18
CA ALA A 67 8.58 -9.60 -11.08
C ALA A 67 8.47 -8.22 -10.39
N GLN A 68 7.91 -7.21 -11.06
CA GLN A 68 7.65 -5.90 -10.45
C GLN A 68 6.37 -5.94 -9.62
N GLU A 69 5.31 -6.56 -10.14
CA GLU A 69 4.05 -6.81 -9.43
C GLU A 69 4.31 -7.60 -8.15
N GLU A 70 4.99 -8.74 -8.24
CA GLU A 70 5.36 -9.55 -7.06
C GLU A 70 6.16 -8.75 -6.03
N ALA A 71 7.10 -7.91 -6.49
CA ALA A 71 7.89 -7.06 -5.61
C ALA A 71 7.05 -5.99 -4.91
N LEU A 72 6.16 -5.31 -5.64
CA LEU A 72 5.30 -4.26 -5.10
C LEU A 72 4.27 -4.81 -4.12
N LEU A 73 3.69 -5.97 -4.44
CA LEU A 73 2.74 -6.64 -3.56
C LEU A 73 3.42 -7.09 -2.26
N SER A 74 4.62 -7.70 -2.35
CA SER A 74 5.41 -8.06 -1.17
C SER A 74 5.74 -6.84 -0.30
N LEU A 75 6.13 -5.72 -0.91
CA LEU A 75 6.40 -4.47 -0.20
C LEU A 75 5.13 -3.91 0.48
N ALA A 76 3.97 -4.00 -0.17
CA ALA A 76 2.70 -3.55 0.39
C ALA A 76 2.28 -4.40 1.61
N PHE A 77 2.62 -5.69 1.63
CA PHE A 77 2.47 -6.56 2.81
C PHE A 77 3.53 -6.32 3.90
N GLY A 78 4.49 -5.42 3.67
CA GLY A 78 5.53 -5.06 4.63
C GLY A 78 6.79 -5.93 4.58
N ASP A 79 6.94 -6.78 3.57
CA ASP A 79 8.13 -7.62 3.38
C ASP A 79 9.31 -6.85 2.79
N ASN A 80 10.51 -7.43 2.90
CA ASN A 80 11.72 -6.90 2.27
C ASN A 80 11.99 -7.62 0.95
N VAL A 81 12.35 -6.87 -0.09
CA VAL A 81 12.57 -7.42 -1.44
C VAL A 81 13.98 -7.15 -1.94
N ILE A 82 14.61 -8.18 -2.51
CA ILE A 82 15.81 -8.06 -3.36
C ILE A 82 15.39 -8.27 -4.82
N LEU A 83 15.39 -7.18 -5.60
CA LEU A 83 14.96 -7.22 -7.00
C LEU A 83 16.14 -7.46 -7.95
N ALA A 84 16.44 -8.73 -8.23
CA ALA A 84 17.57 -9.16 -9.06
C ALA A 84 17.25 -9.18 -10.58
N THR A 85 16.63 -8.14 -11.12
CA THR A 85 16.32 -8.03 -12.56
C THR A 85 17.44 -7.31 -13.33
N PRO A 86 17.69 -7.64 -14.61
CA PRO A 86 18.65 -6.92 -15.46
C PRO A 86 18.41 -5.40 -15.55
N THR A 87 19.40 -4.61 -15.94
CA THR A 87 19.20 -3.18 -16.21
C THR A 87 18.20 -2.96 -17.35
N GLY A 88 17.48 -1.83 -17.34
CA GLY A 88 16.43 -1.53 -18.33
C GLY A 88 15.06 -2.16 -18.03
N THR A 89 14.95 -3.05 -17.05
CA THR A 89 13.68 -3.70 -16.67
C THR A 89 12.82 -2.88 -15.70
N GLY A 90 13.12 -1.60 -15.48
CA GLY A 90 12.29 -0.71 -14.68
C GLY A 90 12.38 -0.86 -13.16
N LYS A 91 13.53 -1.28 -12.58
CA LYS A 91 13.74 -1.32 -11.11
C LYS A 91 13.41 0.01 -10.40
N SER A 92 13.67 1.13 -11.06
CA SER A 92 13.32 2.46 -10.54
C SER A 92 11.81 2.65 -10.34
N LEU A 93 10.98 1.96 -11.13
CA LEU A 93 9.52 1.99 -10.94
C LEU A 93 9.13 1.27 -9.65
N VAL A 94 9.79 0.16 -9.32
CA VAL A 94 9.59 -0.54 -8.04
C VAL A 94 10.07 0.32 -6.87
N ALA A 95 11.19 1.03 -7.02
CA ALA A 95 11.66 1.99 -6.00
C ALA A 95 10.63 3.13 -5.77
N LEU A 96 10.04 3.66 -6.85
CA LEU A 96 8.97 4.66 -6.75
C LEU A 96 7.73 4.11 -6.02
N GLY A 97 7.32 2.88 -6.34
CA GLY A 97 6.21 2.23 -5.64
C GLY A 97 6.51 1.97 -4.16
N ALA A 98 7.75 1.58 -3.81
CA ALA A 98 8.17 1.46 -2.42
C ALA A 98 8.06 2.78 -1.64
N HIS A 99 8.39 3.91 -2.29
CA HIS A 99 8.18 5.22 -1.68
C HIS A 99 6.70 5.56 -1.52
N PHE A 100 5.88 5.26 -2.53
CA PHE A 100 4.44 5.48 -2.48
C PHE A 100 3.78 4.70 -1.33
N ILE A 101 4.09 3.41 -1.20
CA ILE A 101 3.60 2.55 -0.11
C ILE A 101 3.97 3.15 1.25
N ALA A 102 5.25 3.48 1.45
CA ALA A 102 5.70 4.06 2.72
C ALA A 102 5.00 5.40 3.04
N LEU A 103 4.79 6.27 2.04
CA LEU A 103 4.08 7.54 2.24
C LEU A 103 2.59 7.33 2.55
N SER A 104 1.95 6.36 1.93
CA SER A 104 0.55 6.01 2.19
C SER A 104 0.32 5.53 3.64
N GLU A 105 1.35 4.93 4.24
CA GLU A 105 1.38 4.51 5.65
C GLU A 105 1.86 5.62 6.61
N GLY A 106 2.13 6.84 6.11
CA GLY A 106 2.69 7.93 6.91
C GLY A 106 4.13 7.67 7.40
N ARG A 107 4.85 6.75 6.77
CA ARG A 107 6.23 6.39 7.11
C ARG A 107 7.24 7.22 6.33
N ARG A 108 8.48 7.21 6.83
CA ARG A 108 9.62 7.79 6.14
C ARG A 108 10.24 6.75 5.21
N THR A 109 10.81 7.23 4.12
CA THR A 109 11.45 6.40 3.10
C THR A 109 12.64 7.15 2.49
N VAL A 110 13.67 6.42 2.07
CA VAL A 110 14.95 6.99 1.60
C VAL A 110 15.42 6.22 0.37
N TYR A 111 15.88 6.95 -0.65
CA TYR A 111 16.53 6.40 -1.84
C TYR A 111 18.03 6.64 -1.77
N THR A 112 18.82 5.58 -1.96
CA THR A 112 20.28 5.65 -2.03
C THR A 112 20.75 5.01 -3.34
N ALA A 113 21.71 5.64 -4.02
CA ALA A 113 22.24 5.19 -5.31
C ALA A 113 23.76 5.33 -5.38
#